data_AF-A0A7S3MJ63-F1
#
_entry.id   AF-A0A7S3MJ63-F1
#
_cell.length_a   1.000
_cell.length_b   1.000
_cell.length_c   1.000
_cell.angle_alpha   90.00
_cell.angle_beta   90.00
_cell.angle_gamma   90.00
#
_symmetry.space_group_name_H-M   'P 1'
#
loop_
_entity.id
_entity.type
_entity.pdbx_description
1 polymer ?
#
loop_
_entity_poly.entity_id
_entity_poly.type
_entity_poly.pdbx_seq_one_letter_code
_entity_poly.pdbx_strand_id
1 'polypeptide(L)'
;ATTGDAAAAGGEAEEDVADEDWEALSALSDFKLVRQEADVALALARYKRTASTRITAEWMQPFVARASFNLGYMHQFGFGVTPDRALARRYYNRCAEVDPGGVHMPVAVMLVLVSVQSYFTALPSTISVAGIALADIRVHVLAVHIVTFGVLLMLRRIFSAARR
;
A
#
# COMPACT_ATOMS: atom_id res chain seq x y z
N ALA A 1 -84.65 -29.69 5.64
CA ALA A 1 -84.97 -28.56 6.54
C ALA A 1 -84.45 -28.96 7.91
N THR A 2 -83.53 -28.28 8.57
CA THR A 2 -83.34 -26.84 8.70
C THR A 2 -81.87 -26.51 8.98
N THR A 3 -81.44 -25.38 8.42
CA THR A 3 -80.22 -24.62 8.69
C THR A 3 -80.11 -24.24 10.16
N GLY A 4 -78.92 -24.38 10.74
CA GLY A 4 -78.53 -23.79 12.03
C GLY A 4 -77.30 -22.92 11.80
N ASP A 5 -77.51 -21.63 11.97
CA ASP A 5 -76.61 -20.51 11.75
C ASP A 5 -75.60 -20.39 12.91
N ALA A 6 -74.33 -20.15 12.61
CA ALA A 6 -73.33 -19.70 13.60
C ALA A 6 -72.17 -19.00 12.88
N ALA A 7 -72.33 -17.69 12.72
CA ALA A 7 -71.27 -16.75 12.37
C ALA A 7 -70.08 -16.89 13.33
N ALA A 8 -68.91 -17.22 12.80
CA ALA A 8 -67.63 -16.99 13.48
C ALA A 8 -66.97 -15.78 12.82
N ALA A 9 -66.96 -14.68 13.57
CA ALA A 9 -66.32 -13.43 13.20
C ALA A 9 -64.82 -13.66 12.96
N GLY A 10 -64.38 -13.51 11.71
CA GLY A 10 -62.98 -13.27 11.39
C GLY A 10 -62.63 -11.82 11.75
N GLY A 11 -62.29 -11.60 13.02
CA GLY A 11 -61.53 -10.42 13.41
C GLY A 11 -60.06 -10.73 13.16
N GLU A 12 -59.54 -10.24 12.05
CA GLU A 12 -58.09 -10.19 11.83
C GLU A 12 -57.51 -9.27 12.89
N ALA A 13 -56.85 -9.87 13.89
CA ALA A 13 -55.97 -9.12 14.78
C ALA A 13 -54.78 -8.71 13.93
N GLU A 14 -54.79 -7.45 13.50
CA GLU A 14 -53.63 -6.75 12.96
C GLU A 14 -52.59 -6.71 14.10
N GLU A 15 -51.72 -7.72 14.14
CA GLU A 15 -50.57 -7.73 15.03
C GLU A 15 -49.67 -6.56 14.60
N ASP A 16 -49.57 -5.54 15.45
CA ASP A 16 -48.58 -4.45 15.42
C ASP A 16 -47.15 -5.00 15.64
N VAL A 17 -46.71 -5.93 14.79
CA VAL A 17 -45.36 -6.52 14.82
C VAL A 17 -44.30 -5.51 14.35
N ALA A 18 -44.72 -4.36 13.85
CA ALA A 18 -43.83 -3.40 13.22
C ALA A 18 -43.04 -2.52 14.20
N ASP A 19 -43.48 -2.32 15.45
CA ASP A 19 -42.87 -1.31 16.33
C ASP A 19 -41.78 -1.84 17.28
N GLU A 20 -41.80 -3.13 17.66
CA GLU A 20 -40.84 -3.72 18.61
C GLU A 20 -39.44 -3.97 18.00
N ASP A 21 -39.34 -4.20 16.70
CA ASP A 21 -38.07 -4.47 16.00
C ASP A 21 -37.22 -3.20 15.79
N TRP A 22 -37.84 -2.01 15.75
CA TRP A 22 -37.12 -0.74 15.52
C TRP A 22 -36.36 -0.25 16.74
N GLU A 23 -36.87 -0.47 17.96
CA GLU A 23 -36.13 -0.12 19.19
C GLU A 23 -34.86 -0.97 19.32
N ALA A 24 -34.94 -2.28 19.00
CA ALA A 24 -33.80 -3.19 19.02
C ALA A 24 -32.72 -2.84 17.97
N LEU A 25 -33.14 -2.44 16.77
CA LEU A 25 -32.24 -1.93 15.72
C LEU A 25 -31.62 -0.57 16.10
N SER A 26 -32.38 0.29 16.78
CA SER A 26 -31.87 1.58 17.28
C SER A 26 -30.83 1.39 18.38
N ALA A 27 -30.96 0.37 19.23
CA ALA A 27 -29.95 0.00 20.22
C ALA A 27 -28.65 -0.54 19.59
N LEU A 28 -28.73 -1.15 18.41
CA LEU A 28 -27.57 -1.54 17.60
C LEU A 28 -26.90 -0.35 16.88
N SER A 29 -27.53 0.85 16.89
CA SER A 29 -26.96 2.06 16.27
C SER A 29 -25.77 2.64 17.07
N ASP A 30 -25.54 2.18 18.30
CA ASP A 30 -24.37 2.47 19.13
C ASP A 30 -23.10 1.75 18.62
N PHE A 31 -22.84 1.82 17.31
CA PHE A 31 -21.61 1.34 16.70
C PHE A 31 -20.43 2.20 17.15
N LYS A 32 -19.75 1.76 18.21
CA LYS A 32 -18.54 2.41 18.70
C LYS A 32 -17.33 1.88 17.95
N LEU A 33 -16.73 2.74 17.13
CA LEU A 33 -15.41 2.48 16.55
C LEU A 33 -14.35 2.43 17.64
N VAL A 34 -13.98 1.22 18.07
CA VAL A 34 -12.85 1.00 18.98
C VAL A 34 -11.58 0.86 18.15
N ARG A 35 -10.60 1.73 18.40
CA ARG A 35 -9.26 1.57 17.82
C ARG A 35 -8.59 0.36 18.46
N GLN A 36 -8.54 -0.75 17.73
CA GLN A 36 -7.74 -1.90 18.11
C GLN A 36 -6.26 -1.58 17.86
N GLU A 37 -5.42 -1.70 18.88
CA GLU A 37 -3.97 -1.64 18.68
C GLU A 37 -3.50 -2.88 17.92
N ALA A 38 -2.72 -2.66 16.86
CA ALA A 38 -2.22 -3.74 16.03
C ALA A 38 -0.99 -4.39 16.68
N ASP A 39 -1.12 -5.65 17.12
CA ASP A 39 0.04 -6.46 17.52
C ASP A 39 0.79 -6.95 16.28
N VAL A 40 1.77 -6.14 15.86
CA VAL A 40 2.59 -6.38 14.68
C VAL A 40 3.43 -7.66 14.82
N ALA A 41 3.94 -7.95 16.02
CA ALA A 41 4.79 -9.12 16.26
C ALA A 41 3.98 -10.41 16.12
N LEU A 42 2.77 -10.42 16.66
CA LEU A 42 1.85 -11.54 16.55
C LEU A 42 1.37 -11.73 15.10
N ALA A 43 1.08 -10.64 14.37
CA ALA A 43 0.73 -10.70 12.95
C ALA A 43 1.87 -11.31 12.12
N LEU A 44 3.10 -10.88 12.36
CA LEU A 44 4.29 -11.43 11.71
C LEU A 44 4.40 -12.94 11.93
N ALA A 45 4.23 -13.39 13.16
CA ALA A 45 4.31 -14.81 13.51
C ALA A 45 3.24 -15.63 12.76
N ARG A 46 2.01 -15.12 12.68
CA ARG A 46 0.92 -15.76 11.94
C ARG A 46 1.19 -15.80 10.44
N TYR A 47 1.62 -14.69 9.83
CA TYR A 47 1.93 -14.66 8.40
C TYR A 47 3.10 -15.57 8.04
N LYS A 48 4.17 -15.58 8.85
CA LYS A 48 5.29 -16.51 8.66
C LYS A 48 4.83 -17.96 8.69
N ARG A 49 4.00 -18.32 9.68
CA ARG A 49 3.42 -19.67 9.78
C ARG A 49 2.63 -20.00 8.51
N THR A 50 1.64 -19.19 8.16
CA THR A 50 0.76 -19.45 7.00
C THR A 50 1.53 -19.47 5.67
N ALA A 51 2.45 -18.53 5.44
CA ALA A 51 3.25 -18.47 4.21
C ALA A 51 4.17 -19.71 4.02
N SER A 52 4.63 -20.30 5.14
CA SER A 52 5.46 -21.51 5.16
C SER A 52 4.68 -22.82 5.03
N THR A 53 3.34 -22.78 5.11
CA THR A 53 2.53 -24.00 5.01
C THR A 53 2.65 -24.65 3.64
N ARG A 54 2.65 -25.98 3.62
CA ARG A 54 2.52 -26.74 2.38
C ARG A 54 1.07 -26.66 1.91
N ILE A 55 0.88 -26.22 0.67
CA ILE A 55 -0.44 -26.18 0.04
C ILE A 55 -0.85 -27.63 -0.25
N THR A 56 -1.85 -28.14 0.49
CA THR A 56 -2.38 -29.51 0.27
C THR A 56 -3.73 -29.51 -0.45
N ALA A 57 -4.40 -28.36 -0.53
CA ALA A 57 -5.69 -28.21 -1.19
C ALA A 57 -5.80 -26.83 -1.85
N GLU A 58 -6.60 -26.73 -2.93
CA GLU A 58 -6.72 -25.51 -3.73
C GLU A 58 -7.24 -24.31 -2.92
N TRP A 59 -8.21 -24.53 -2.02
CA TRP A 59 -8.75 -23.47 -1.16
C TRP A 59 -7.69 -22.81 -0.28
N MET A 60 -6.53 -23.44 -0.04
CA MET A 60 -5.44 -22.86 0.75
C MET A 60 -4.64 -21.80 -0.02
N GLN A 61 -4.59 -21.89 -1.35
CA GLN A 61 -3.81 -21.00 -2.21
C GLN A 61 -4.05 -19.51 -1.91
N PRO A 62 -5.29 -18.98 -1.90
CA PRO A 62 -5.53 -17.56 -1.63
C PRO A 62 -5.08 -17.13 -0.22
N PHE A 63 -5.16 -18.01 0.78
CA PHE A 63 -4.70 -17.68 2.14
C PHE A 63 -3.17 -17.62 2.23
N VAL A 64 -2.48 -18.58 1.59
CA VAL A 64 -1.01 -18.61 1.54
C VAL A 64 -0.48 -17.44 0.71
N ALA A 65 -1.13 -17.11 -0.40
CA ALA A 65 -0.81 -15.95 -1.23
C ALA A 65 -0.95 -14.65 -0.44
N ARG A 66 -2.12 -14.40 0.18
CA ARG A 66 -2.36 -13.20 1.01
C ARG A 66 -1.41 -13.10 2.19
N ALA A 67 -1.10 -14.20 2.87
CA ALA A 67 -0.12 -14.21 3.95
C ALA A 67 1.30 -13.87 3.45
N SER A 68 1.69 -14.41 2.29
CA SER A 68 2.97 -14.09 1.65
C SER A 68 3.03 -12.61 1.24
N PHE A 69 1.95 -12.07 0.69
CA PHE A 69 1.84 -10.65 0.37
C PHE A 69 2.01 -9.77 1.61
N ASN A 70 1.26 -10.04 2.67
CA ASN A 70 1.37 -9.27 3.92
C ASN A 70 2.77 -9.39 4.55
N LEU A 71 3.40 -10.56 4.47
CA LEU A 71 4.77 -10.74 4.94
C LEU A 71 5.76 -9.90 4.10
N GLY A 72 5.60 -9.88 2.78
CA GLY A 72 6.36 -9.01 1.88
C GLY A 72 6.19 -7.53 2.23
N TYR A 73 4.97 -7.10 2.52
CA TYR A 73 4.66 -5.73 2.94
C TYR A 73 5.37 -5.36 4.25
N MET A 74 5.36 -6.25 5.25
CA MET A 74 6.07 -6.03 6.51
C MET A 74 7.59 -5.88 6.29
N HIS A 75 8.18 -6.67 5.41
CA HIS A 75 9.61 -6.57 5.08
C HIS A 75 9.96 -5.35 4.21
N GLN A 76 9.04 -4.87 3.37
CA GLN A 76 9.28 -3.68 2.55
C GLN A 76 9.34 -2.40 3.41
N PHE A 77 8.43 -2.25 4.36
CA PHE A 77 8.29 -1.05 5.19
C PHE A 77 8.94 -1.17 6.58
N GLY A 78 9.33 -2.37 7.01
CA GLY A 78 9.99 -2.60 8.30
C GLY A 78 9.03 -2.72 9.49
N PHE A 79 7.82 -3.25 9.28
CA PHE A 79 6.86 -3.45 10.38
C PHE A 79 7.24 -4.67 11.23
N GLY A 80 7.80 -4.44 12.42
CA GLY A 80 8.18 -5.52 13.35
C GLY A 80 9.37 -6.37 12.90
N VAL A 81 10.03 -6.01 11.80
CA VAL A 81 11.23 -6.64 11.24
C VAL A 81 12.15 -5.60 10.61
N THR A 82 13.42 -5.94 10.47
CA THR A 82 14.35 -5.13 9.68
C THR A 82 13.91 -5.07 8.22
N PRO A 83 13.88 -3.87 7.60
CA PRO A 83 13.43 -3.71 6.23
C PRO A 83 14.38 -4.43 5.25
N ASP A 84 13.83 -5.31 4.43
CA ASP A 84 14.54 -6.06 3.39
C ASP A 84 13.70 -6.09 2.11
N ARG A 85 14.10 -5.25 1.15
CA ARG A 85 13.42 -5.08 -0.14
C ARG A 85 13.58 -6.29 -1.06
N ALA A 86 14.73 -6.96 -1.00
CA ALA A 86 15.00 -8.13 -1.85
C ALA A 86 14.13 -9.31 -1.42
N LEU A 87 14.02 -9.51 -0.10
CA LEU A 87 13.18 -10.53 0.49
C LEU A 87 11.69 -10.20 0.33
N ALA A 88 11.29 -8.93 0.44
CA ALA A 88 9.92 -8.50 0.12
C ALA A 88 9.53 -8.86 -1.32
N ARG A 89 10.38 -8.56 -2.30
CA ARG A 89 10.17 -8.91 -3.71
C ARG A 89 10.00 -10.43 -3.90
N ARG A 90 10.78 -11.24 -3.19
CA ARG A 90 10.66 -12.71 -3.24
C ARG A 90 9.30 -13.19 -2.73
N TYR A 91 8.78 -12.60 -1.67
CA TYR A 91 7.44 -12.94 -1.16
C TYR A 91 6.32 -12.50 -2.08
N TYR A 92 6.45 -11.32 -2.72
CA TYR A 92 5.49 -10.88 -3.73
C TYR A 92 5.48 -11.80 -4.97
N ASN A 93 6.65 -12.24 -5.43
CA ASN A 93 6.72 -13.22 -6.52
C ASN A 93 6.06 -14.55 -6.13
N ARG A 94 6.34 -15.07 -4.92
CA ARG A 94 5.68 -16.27 -4.40
C ARG A 94 4.15 -16.10 -4.34
N CYS A 95 3.66 -14.92 -3.97
CA CYS A 95 2.23 -14.63 -3.98
C CYS A 95 1.62 -14.78 -5.37
N ALA A 96 2.29 -14.25 -6.41
CA ALA A 96 1.85 -14.39 -7.79
C ALA A 96 1.93 -15.84 -8.31
N GLU A 97 2.90 -16.62 -7.83
CA GLU A 97 3.04 -18.05 -8.18
C GLU A 97 1.93 -18.92 -7.56
N VAL A 98 1.51 -18.60 -6.33
CA VAL A 98 0.52 -19.39 -5.60
C VAL A 98 -0.91 -19.11 -6.04
N ASP A 99 -1.27 -17.84 -6.24
CA ASP A 99 -2.60 -17.43 -6.71
C ASP A 99 -2.47 -16.36 -7.81
N PRO A 100 -2.23 -16.79 -9.06
CA PRO A 100 -2.08 -15.87 -10.19
C PRO A 100 -3.36 -15.08 -10.51
N GLY A 101 -4.54 -15.61 -10.19
CA GLY A 101 -5.81 -14.99 -10.54
C GLY A 101 -6.25 -13.94 -9.51
N GLY A 102 -6.19 -14.29 -8.22
CA GLY A 102 -6.79 -13.49 -7.15
C GLY A 102 -5.96 -12.31 -6.66
N VAL A 103 -4.62 -12.37 -6.78
CA VAL A 103 -3.72 -11.38 -6.12
C VAL A 103 -2.85 -10.60 -7.12
N HIS A 104 -3.03 -10.77 -8.43
CA HIS A 104 -2.15 -10.18 -9.44
C HIS A 104 -2.09 -8.64 -9.39
N MET A 105 -3.24 -7.95 -9.24
CA MET A 105 -3.29 -6.48 -9.23
C MET A 105 -2.47 -5.86 -8.08
N PRO A 106 -2.74 -6.19 -6.80
CA PRO A 106 -1.96 -5.62 -5.70
C PRO A 106 -0.48 -6.04 -5.74
N VAL A 107 -0.19 -7.27 -6.17
CA VAL A 107 1.20 -7.75 -6.28
C VAL A 107 1.97 -6.98 -7.35
N ALA A 108 1.38 -6.76 -8.52
CA ALA A 108 2.02 -6.02 -9.61
C ALA A 108 2.40 -4.60 -9.18
N VAL A 109 1.48 -3.90 -8.51
CA VAL A 109 1.74 -2.55 -7.98
C VAL A 109 2.88 -2.58 -6.96
N MET A 110 2.88 -3.54 -6.03
CA MET A 110 3.93 -3.63 -5.02
C MET A 110 5.30 -4.03 -5.60
N LEU A 111 5.33 -4.88 -6.63
CA LEU A 111 6.56 -5.23 -7.35
C LEU A 111 7.16 -4.02 -8.08
N VAL A 112 6.32 -3.18 -8.68
CA VAL A 112 6.78 -1.91 -9.28
C VAL A 112 7.31 -1.00 -8.17
N LEU A 113 6.56 -0.83 -7.09
CA LEU A 113 6.95 0.05 -5.98
C LEU A 113 8.28 -0.37 -5.35
N VAL A 114 8.49 -1.66 -5.07
CA VAL A 114 9.74 -2.15 -4.49
C VAL A 114 10.91 -1.98 -5.45
N SER A 115 10.68 -2.10 -6.76
CA SER A 115 11.70 -1.89 -7.80
C SER A 115 12.09 -0.41 -7.92
N VAL A 116 11.11 0.49 -7.78
CA VAL A 116 11.35 1.93 -7.73
C VAL A 116 12.14 2.28 -6.47
N GLN A 117 11.74 1.74 -5.31
CA GLN A 117 12.47 1.95 -4.05
C GLN A 117 13.91 1.43 -4.13
N SER A 118 14.13 0.24 -4.69
CA SER A 118 15.47 -0.32 -4.83
C SER A 118 16.34 0.52 -5.76
N TYR A 119 15.77 1.01 -6.87
CA TYR A 119 16.45 1.93 -7.76
C TYR A 119 16.88 3.22 -7.06
N PHE A 120 15.97 3.88 -6.32
CA PHE A 120 16.31 5.09 -5.57
C PHE A 120 17.36 4.85 -4.48
N THR A 121 17.33 3.70 -3.80
CA THR A 121 18.38 3.36 -2.82
C THR A 121 19.71 3.00 -3.43
N ALA A 122 19.73 2.56 -4.70
CA ALA A 122 20.95 2.29 -5.44
C ALA A 122 21.60 3.55 -5.99
N LEU A 123 20.90 4.69 -6.02
CA LEU A 123 21.48 5.94 -6.43
C LEU A 123 22.57 6.36 -5.43
N PRO A 124 23.79 6.67 -5.91
CA PRO A 124 24.83 7.21 -5.05
C PRO A 124 24.31 8.47 -4.35
N SER A 125 24.64 8.62 -3.07
CA SER A 125 24.29 9.83 -2.31
C SER A 125 24.71 11.09 -3.08
N THR A 126 23.91 12.14 -3.02
CA THR A 126 24.22 13.41 -3.71
C THR A 126 25.62 13.92 -3.38
N ILE A 127 26.06 13.71 -2.14
CA ILE A 127 27.40 14.03 -1.65
C ILE A 127 28.47 13.21 -2.38
N SER A 128 28.26 11.89 -2.54
CA SER A 128 29.20 11.05 -3.29
C SER A 128 29.27 11.40 -4.78
N VAL A 129 28.15 11.76 -5.41
CA VAL A 129 28.14 12.23 -6.81
C VAL A 129 28.86 13.57 -6.92
N ALA A 130 28.62 14.50 -6.00
CA ALA A 130 29.34 15.78 -5.95
C ALA A 130 30.83 15.57 -5.75
N GLY A 131 31.25 14.63 -4.90
CA GLY A 131 32.64 14.26 -4.71
C GLY A 131 33.29 13.71 -5.98
N ILE A 132 32.62 12.81 -6.70
CA ILE A 132 33.11 12.27 -7.98
C ILE A 132 33.17 13.37 -9.05
N ALA A 133 32.14 14.22 -9.13
CA ALA A 133 32.10 15.32 -10.09
C ALA A 133 33.18 16.38 -9.80
N LEU A 134 33.40 16.72 -8.53
CA LEU A 134 34.48 17.62 -8.10
C LEU A 134 35.84 16.96 -8.17
N ALA A 135 35.97 15.64 -8.24
CA ALA A 135 37.26 14.99 -8.48
C ALA A 135 37.64 15.00 -9.97
N ASP A 136 36.67 15.16 -10.87
CA ASP A 136 36.92 15.16 -12.31
C ASP A 136 37.44 16.52 -12.78
N ILE A 137 38.62 16.51 -13.41
CA ILE A 137 39.24 17.71 -13.99
C ILE A 137 38.38 18.35 -15.08
N ARG A 138 37.57 17.54 -15.79
CA ARG A 138 36.69 18.03 -16.85
C ARG A 138 35.62 18.96 -16.31
N VAL A 139 35.10 18.67 -15.11
CA VAL A 139 34.08 19.50 -14.46
C VAL A 139 34.65 20.86 -14.08
N HIS A 140 35.88 20.90 -13.59
CA HIS A 140 36.57 22.15 -13.31
C HIS A 140 36.83 22.98 -14.57
N VAL A 141 37.30 22.35 -15.65
CA VAL A 141 37.50 23.01 -16.94
C VAL A 141 36.18 23.63 -17.42
N LEU A 142 35.07 22.90 -17.36
CA LEU A 142 33.75 23.40 -17.74
C LEU A 142 33.32 24.59 -16.86
N ALA A 143 33.50 24.50 -15.54
CA ALA A 143 33.15 25.58 -14.61
C ALA A 143 33.91 26.88 -14.93
N VAL A 144 35.20 26.79 -15.24
CA VAL A 144 36.02 27.94 -15.67
C VAL A 144 35.46 28.56 -16.95
N HIS A 145 35.03 27.76 -17.92
CA HIS A 145 34.43 28.26 -19.16
C HIS A 145 33.10 28.97 -18.92
N ILE A 146 32.24 28.43 -18.04
CA ILE A 146 30.96 29.06 -17.67
C ILE A 146 31.19 30.42 -17.02
N VAL A 147 32.14 30.51 -16.07
CA VAL A 147 32.50 31.79 -15.42
C VAL A 147 33.03 32.78 -16.45
N THR A 148 33.95 32.35 -17.32
CA THR A 148 34.53 33.20 -18.37
C THR A 148 33.45 33.75 -19.29
N PHE A 149 32.53 32.89 -19.74
CA PHE A 149 31.41 33.31 -20.60
C PHE A 149 30.46 34.26 -19.88
N GLY A 150 30.17 34.00 -18.59
CA GLY A 150 29.37 34.89 -17.74
C GLY A 150 29.98 36.29 -17.60
N VAL A 151 31.29 36.38 -17.38
CA VAL A 151 32.03 37.65 -17.32
C VAL A 151 31.96 38.39 -18.66
N LEU A 152 32.18 37.69 -19.79
CA LEU A 152 32.07 38.30 -21.11
C LEU A 152 30.65 38.84 -21.39
N LEU A 153 29.61 38.11 -20.99
CA LEU A 153 28.23 38.58 -21.10
C LEU A 153 27.93 39.79 -20.21
N MET A 154 28.49 39.83 -19.00
CA MET A 154 28.36 40.97 -18.08
C MET A 154 29.05 42.21 -18.63
N LEU A 155 30.29 42.07 -19.12
CA LEU A 155 31.03 43.14 -19.79
C LEU A 155 30.27 43.65 -21.02
N ARG A 156 29.77 42.73 -21.87
CA ARG A 156 28.94 43.09 -23.02
C ARG A 156 27.71 43.91 -22.60
N ARG A 157 27.04 43.52 -21.51
CA ARG A 157 25.88 44.27 -20.98
C ARG A 157 26.28 45.68 -20.55
N ILE A 158 27.36 45.82 -19.78
CA ILE A 158 27.86 47.12 -19.31
C ILE A 158 28.21 48.04 -20.48
N PHE A 159 28.98 47.55 -21.46
CA PHE A 159 29.34 48.35 -22.62
C PHE A 159 28.14 48.70 -23.51
N SER A 160 27.14 47.82 -23.62
CA SER A 160 25.90 48.13 -24.34
C SER A 160 25.02 49.17 -23.64
N ALA A 161 25.08 49.25 -22.31
CA ALA A 161 24.37 50.25 -21.52
C ALA A 161 25.08 51.61 -21.56
N ALA A 162 26.42 51.63 -21.57
CA ALA A 162 27.22 52.85 -21.66
C ALA A 162 27.22 53.51 -23.06
N ARG A 163 26.74 52.81 -24.09
CA ARG A 163 26.68 53.30 -25.48
C ARG A 163 25.30 53.84 -25.88
N ARG A 164 24.31 53.83 -24.97
CA ARG A 164 23.03 54.54 -25.10
C ARG A 164 23.08 55.84 -24.32
#